data_AF-A0A399IIB3-F1
#
_entry.id   AF-A0A399IIB3-F1
#
_cell.length_a   1.000
_cell.length_b   1.000
_cell.length_c   1.000
_cell.angle_alpha   90.00
_cell.angle_beta   90.00
_cell.angle_gamma   90.00
#
_symmetry.space_group_name_H-M   'P 1'
#
loop_
_entity.id
_entity.type
_entity.pdbx_description
1 polymer ?
#
loop_
_entity_poly.entity_id
_entity_poly.type
_entity_poly.pdbx_seq_one_letter_code
_entity_poly.pdbx_strand_id
1 'polypeptide(L)'
;MKIDLSFKIEKEILDEMLSSLKTTNEVAERSGHVGTHLDVMDGEFSIDNIITKGKIFDISHIKTEEVKLEDLDLSSVKENDFILFHSGILKQYGYGSKEYLSTYIELSDDLVNYLIEKKVSFIGVDMAGAKKPKDHPRIDSHCAKNGIFIIENLVNLDLLLKETLNKSFTVYTFPINMSGFSGLSCRVIAEV
;
A
#
# COMPACT_ATOMS: atom_id res chain seq x y z
N MET A 1 4.28 -9.49 -19.22
CA MET A 1 5.25 -10.00 -18.22
C MET A 1 4.61 -9.92 -16.83
N LYS A 2 4.98 -10.78 -15.87
CA LYS A 2 4.46 -10.69 -14.49
C LYS A 2 5.55 -10.17 -13.55
N ILE A 3 5.20 -9.20 -12.71
CA ILE A 3 6.08 -8.59 -11.70
C ILE A 3 5.44 -8.81 -10.34
N ASP A 4 6.18 -9.42 -9.42
CA ASP A 4 5.76 -9.61 -8.04
C ASP A 4 5.94 -8.29 -7.27
N LEU A 5 4.85 -7.75 -6.73
CA LEU A 5 4.88 -6.50 -5.97
C LEU A 5 4.86 -6.75 -4.46
N SER A 6 4.80 -8.01 -4.01
CA SER A 6 4.79 -8.34 -2.59
C SER A 6 6.20 -8.48 -2.02
N PHE A 7 6.46 -7.82 -0.89
CA PHE A 7 7.69 -7.96 -0.13
C PHE A 7 7.82 -9.41 0.38
N LYS A 8 8.99 -10.01 0.13
CA LYS A 8 9.32 -11.35 0.64
C LYS A 8 9.79 -11.23 2.08
N ILE A 9 8.96 -11.68 3.02
CA ILE A 9 9.30 -11.72 4.44
C ILE A 9 10.15 -12.96 4.72
N GLU A 10 11.40 -12.74 5.13
CA GLU A 10 12.25 -13.82 5.65
C GLU A 10 11.83 -14.16 7.08
N LYS A 11 11.99 -15.43 7.45
CA LYS A 11 11.54 -15.94 8.74
C LYS A 11 12.17 -15.18 9.90
N GLU A 12 13.45 -14.86 9.80
CA GLU A 12 14.21 -14.17 10.85
C GLU A 12 13.62 -12.78 11.14
N ILE A 13 13.19 -12.06 10.10
CA ILE A 13 12.54 -10.74 10.24
C ILE A 13 11.18 -10.90 10.93
N LEU A 14 10.39 -11.90 10.52
CA LEU A 14 9.10 -12.17 11.14
C LEU A 14 9.23 -12.53 12.62
N ASP A 15 10.17 -13.41 12.95
CA ASP A 15 10.44 -13.83 14.32
C ASP A 15 10.86 -12.62 15.18
N GLU A 16 11.71 -11.72 14.66
CA GLU A 16 12.10 -10.49 15.35
C GLU A 16 10.90 -9.56 15.61
N MET A 17 10.06 -9.32 14.59
CA MET A 17 8.87 -8.46 14.71
C MET A 17 7.88 -8.97 15.76
N LEU A 18 7.70 -10.30 15.85
CA LEU A 18 6.75 -10.91 16.77
C LEU A 18 7.34 -11.16 18.17
N SER A 19 8.67 -11.17 18.33
CA SER A 19 9.35 -11.52 19.58
C SER A 19 8.97 -10.65 20.79
N SER A 20 8.54 -9.42 20.55
CA SER A 20 8.18 -8.44 21.59
C SER A 20 6.73 -8.54 22.07
N LEU A 21 5.89 -9.33 21.38
CA LEU A 21 4.47 -9.47 21.68
C LEU A 21 4.24 -10.53 22.76
N LYS A 22 3.32 -10.27 23.68
CA LYS A 22 3.16 -11.08 24.91
C LYS A 22 1.96 -12.00 24.85
N THR A 23 0.97 -11.67 24.03
CA THR A 23 -0.30 -12.40 23.94
C THR A 23 -0.52 -12.94 22.54
N THR A 24 -1.29 -14.03 22.45
CA THR A 24 -1.70 -14.62 21.18
C THR A 24 -2.53 -13.67 20.32
N ASN A 25 -3.33 -12.80 20.95
CA ASN A 25 -4.14 -11.81 20.24
C ASN A 25 -3.27 -10.72 19.61
N GLU A 26 -2.30 -10.18 20.33
CA GLU A 26 -1.36 -9.20 19.77
C GLU A 26 -0.58 -9.77 18.58
N VAL A 27 -0.15 -11.03 18.67
CA VAL A 27 0.53 -11.74 17.57
C VAL A 27 -0.39 -11.88 16.37
N ALA A 28 -1.65 -12.26 16.59
CA ALA A 28 -2.62 -12.45 15.52
C ALA A 28 -2.93 -11.14 14.78
N GLU A 29 -3.21 -10.06 15.51
CA GLU A 29 -3.43 -8.73 14.92
C GLU A 29 -2.20 -8.22 14.17
N ARG A 30 -1.01 -8.31 14.79
CA ARG A 30 0.23 -7.85 14.16
C ARG A 30 0.53 -8.63 12.88
N SER A 31 0.21 -9.93 12.84
CA SER A 31 0.45 -10.77 11.68
C SER A 31 -0.27 -10.28 10.43
N GLY A 32 -1.42 -9.61 10.59
CA GLY A 32 -2.16 -8.99 9.48
C GLY A 32 -1.43 -7.80 8.83
N HIS A 33 -0.51 -7.16 9.54
CA HIS A 33 0.25 -5.99 9.09
C HIS A 33 1.73 -6.30 8.80
N VAL A 34 2.07 -7.58 8.57
CA VAL A 34 3.44 -7.98 8.20
C VAL A 34 3.60 -7.98 6.68
N GLY A 35 4.72 -7.39 6.23
CA GLY A 35 5.09 -7.30 4.82
C GLY A 35 4.07 -6.51 4.01
N THR A 36 3.84 -6.94 2.77
CA THR A 36 2.78 -6.38 1.93
C THR A 36 1.43 -6.83 2.46
N HIS A 37 0.61 -5.86 2.85
CA HIS A 37 -0.70 -6.09 3.45
C HIS A 37 -1.68 -5.02 3.03
N LEU A 38 -2.96 -5.34 3.19
CA LEU A 38 -4.09 -4.45 2.98
C LEU A 38 -4.63 -4.03 4.35
N ASP A 39 -4.70 -2.73 4.59
CA ASP A 39 -5.31 -2.16 5.80
C ASP A 39 -6.83 -2.11 5.63
N VAL A 40 -7.49 -3.17 6.11
CA VAL A 40 -8.93 -3.38 5.93
C VAL A 40 -9.74 -2.65 7.00
N MET A 41 -9.14 -2.40 8.17
CA MET A 41 -9.75 -1.76 9.33
C MET A 41 -11.07 -2.46 9.70
N ASP A 42 -12.18 -1.72 9.77
CA ASP A 42 -13.53 -2.28 9.99
C ASP A 42 -14.28 -2.58 8.67
N GLY A 43 -13.59 -2.52 7.53
CA GLY A 43 -14.15 -2.77 6.20
C GLY A 43 -14.20 -4.25 5.83
N GLU A 44 -14.64 -4.53 4.60
CA GLU A 44 -14.68 -5.87 4.03
C GLU A 44 -14.10 -5.85 2.62
N PHE A 45 -13.17 -6.77 2.33
CA PHE A 45 -12.60 -6.92 1.01
C PHE A 45 -13.63 -7.49 0.03
N SER A 46 -13.88 -6.78 -1.08
CA SER A 46 -14.71 -7.29 -2.17
C SER A 46 -13.90 -8.16 -3.14
N ILE A 47 -14.43 -9.36 -3.44
CA ILE A 47 -13.86 -10.29 -4.42
C ILE A 47 -13.75 -9.67 -5.83
N ASP A 48 -14.61 -8.70 -6.14
CA ASP A 48 -14.61 -8.00 -7.43
C ASP A 48 -13.33 -7.17 -7.62
N ASN A 49 -12.61 -6.86 -6.52
CA ASN A 49 -11.35 -6.15 -6.56
C ASN A 49 -10.12 -7.09 -6.65
N ILE A 50 -10.28 -8.40 -6.87
CA ILE A 50 -9.13 -9.30 -7.10
C ILE A 50 -8.36 -8.88 -8.35
N ILE A 51 -9.05 -8.47 -9.42
CA ILE A 51 -8.44 -8.07 -10.68
C ILE A 51 -8.83 -6.63 -10.96
N THR A 52 -7.84 -5.73 -10.91
CA THR A 52 -8.03 -4.30 -11.13
C THR A 52 -7.11 -3.79 -12.21
N LYS A 53 -7.40 -2.57 -12.68
CA LYS A 53 -6.53 -1.86 -13.60
C LYS A 53 -5.54 -1.01 -12.80
N GLY A 54 -4.26 -1.30 -12.93
CA GLY A 54 -3.19 -0.58 -12.24
C GLY A 54 -2.73 0.67 -12.98
N LYS A 55 -2.40 1.70 -12.20
CA LYS A 55 -1.67 2.89 -12.62
C LYS A 55 -0.62 3.24 -11.57
N ILE A 56 0.56 3.63 -12.03
CA ILE A 56 1.68 3.97 -11.16
C ILE A 56 2.09 5.42 -11.37
N PHE A 57 2.36 6.12 -10.28
CA PHE A 57 2.86 7.48 -10.25
C PHE A 57 4.21 7.51 -9.54
N ASP A 58 5.20 8.12 -10.18
CA ASP A 58 6.51 8.32 -9.58
C ASP A 58 6.48 9.53 -8.65
N ILE A 59 6.74 9.32 -7.37
CA ILE A 59 6.86 10.38 -6.36
C ILE A 59 8.28 10.44 -5.76
N SER A 60 9.21 9.60 -6.25
CA SER A 60 10.60 9.52 -5.74
C SER A 60 11.42 10.81 -5.91
N HIS A 61 10.99 11.67 -6.84
CA HIS A 61 11.61 12.97 -7.09
C HIS A 61 11.10 14.06 -6.16
N ILE A 62 9.97 13.87 -5.48
CA ILE A 62 9.38 14.85 -4.56
C ILE A 62 10.28 14.95 -3.31
N LYS A 63 10.71 16.18 -3.00
CA LYS A 63 11.62 16.48 -1.88
C LYS A 63 10.90 17.06 -0.67
N THR A 64 9.61 17.33 -0.78
CA THR A 64 8.73 17.70 0.33
C THR A 64 8.31 16.45 1.09
N GLU A 65 7.90 16.61 2.35
CA GLU A 65 7.40 15.50 3.17
C GLU A 65 5.95 15.10 2.80
N GLU A 66 5.31 15.81 1.87
CA GLU A 66 3.93 15.56 1.46
C GLU A 66 3.79 15.72 -0.07
N VAL A 67 3.10 14.76 -0.70
CA VAL A 67 2.66 14.76 -2.10
C VAL A 67 1.27 15.35 -2.17
N LYS A 68 1.14 16.41 -2.95
CA LYS A 68 -0.13 17.11 -3.17
C LYS A 68 -0.80 16.63 -4.43
N LEU A 69 -2.10 16.89 -4.50
CA LEU A 69 -2.91 16.61 -5.69
C LEU A 69 -2.34 17.29 -6.96
N GLU A 70 -1.82 18.52 -6.83
CA GLU A 70 -1.25 19.32 -7.91
C GLU A 70 0.11 18.80 -8.43
N ASP A 71 0.77 17.93 -7.68
CA ASP A 71 2.06 17.34 -8.09
C ASP A 71 1.87 16.25 -9.18
N LEU A 72 0.63 15.82 -9.43
CA LEU A 72 0.33 14.62 -10.22
C LEU A 72 -0.71 14.89 -11.32
N ASP A 73 -0.48 14.34 -12.51
CA ASP A 73 -1.51 14.28 -13.55
C ASP A 73 -2.42 13.05 -13.34
N LEU A 74 -3.47 13.25 -12.55
CA LEU A 74 -4.48 12.22 -12.27
C LEU A 74 -5.63 12.20 -13.29
N SER A 75 -5.53 12.93 -14.41
CA SER A 75 -6.62 13.06 -15.40
C SER A 75 -7.10 11.71 -15.95
N SER A 76 -6.23 10.71 -15.99
CA SER A 76 -6.56 9.40 -16.49
C SER A 76 -7.32 8.53 -15.48
N VAL A 77 -7.24 8.80 -14.16
CA VAL A 77 -7.76 7.97 -13.05
C VAL A 77 -9.26 7.74 -13.15
N LYS A 78 -9.68 6.48 -12.96
CA LYS A 78 -11.06 6.02 -13.05
C LYS A 78 -11.46 5.21 -11.82
N GLU A 79 -12.77 5.06 -11.66
CA GLU A 79 -13.38 4.13 -10.72
C GLU A 79 -12.81 2.71 -10.91
N ASN A 80 -12.58 2.02 -9.78
CA ASN A 80 -12.00 0.69 -9.67
C ASN A 80 -10.54 0.53 -10.16
N ASP A 81 -9.83 1.64 -10.43
CA ASP A 81 -8.38 1.57 -10.65
C ASP A 81 -7.66 1.22 -9.33
N PHE A 82 -6.50 0.57 -9.42
CA PHE A 82 -5.50 0.50 -8.35
C PHE A 82 -4.44 1.55 -8.62
N ILE A 83 -4.33 2.55 -7.75
CA ILE A 83 -3.37 3.64 -7.85
C ILE A 83 -2.15 3.35 -6.98
N LEU A 84 -0.98 3.25 -7.61
CA LEU A 84 0.29 2.97 -6.95
C LEU A 84 1.20 4.21 -6.95
N PHE A 85 1.88 4.44 -5.84
CA PHE A 85 2.85 5.51 -5.66
C PHE A 85 4.23 4.93 -5.39
N HIS A 86 5.19 5.25 -6.26
CA HIS A 86 6.58 4.85 -6.14
C HIS A 86 7.40 5.95 -5.47
N SER A 87 7.74 5.75 -4.20
CA SER A 87 8.64 6.63 -3.44
C SER A 87 10.10 6.19 -3.49
N GLY A 88 10.35 4.89 -3.65
CA GLY A 88 11.67 4.27 -3.54
C GLY A 88 12.15 4.03 -2.11
N ILE A 89 11.38 4.43 -1.08
CA ILE A 89 11.79 4.39 0.33
C ILE A 89 12.09 2.96 0.79
N LEU A 90 11.16 2.01 0.56
CA LEU A 90 11.36 0.61 0.96
C LEU A 90 12.61 0.00 0.32
N LYS A 91 12.85 0.28 -0.96
CA LYS A 91 14.01 -0.24 -1.69
C LYS A 91 15.32 0.37 -1.16
N GLN A 92 15.31 1.65 -0.81
CA GLN A 92 16.50 2.37 -0.36
C GLN A 92 16.93 1.96 1.05
N TYR A 93 15.98 1.83 1.99
CA TYR A 93 16.29 1.65 3.41
C TYR A 93 16.05 0.24 3.93
N GLY A 94 15.31 -0.59 3.19
CA GLY A 94 14.99 -1.96 3.58
C GLY A 94 13.85 -2.05 4.61
N TYR A 95 13.03 -3.07 4.48
CA TYR A 95 11.86 -3.30 5.35
C TYR A 95 12.26 -3.42 6.82
N GLY A 96 11.52 -2.73 7.69
CA GLY A 96 11.69 -2.80 9.15
C GLY A 96 12.92 -2.07 9.71
N SER A 97 13.79 -1.50 8.87
CA SER A 97 14.94 -0.73 9.36
C SER A 97 14.51 0.57 10.05
N LYS A 98 15.38 1.11 10.91
CA LYS A 98 15.11 2.38 11.60
C LYS A 98 14.90 3.53 10.61
N GLU A 99 15.70 3.58 9.56
CA GLU A 99 15.65 4.59 8.51
C GLU A 99 14.34 4.49 7.71
N TYR A 100 13.94 3.29 7.34
CA TYR A 100 12.66 3.03 6.67
C TYR A 100 11.47 3.45 7.56
N LEU A 101 11.51 3.13 8.86
CA LEU A 101 10.44 3.48 9.79
C LEU A 101 10.40 4.97 10.17
N SER A 102 11.44 5.75 9.86
CA SER A 102 11.54 7.17 10.21
C SER A 102 11.59 8.12 9.01
N THR A 103 11.62 7.58 7.80
CA THR A 103 11.56 8.36 6.55
C THR A 103 10.13 8.34 6.01
N TYR A 104 9.58 9.51 5.75
CA TYR A 104 8.18 9.64 5.35
C TYR A 104 8.04 10.56 4.13
N ILE A 105 7.21 10.13 3.20
CA ILE A 105 6.55 10.97 2.22
C ILE A 105 5.06 10.67 2.39
N GLU A 106 4.27 11.69 2.73
CA GLU A 106 2.85 11.54 3.02
C GLU A 106 2.03 11.84 1.76
N LEU A 107 0.91 11.15 1.56
CA LEU A 107 -0.11 11.58 0.60
C LEU A 107 -0.98 12.64 1.28
N SER A 108 -1.19 13.80 0.67
CA SER A 108 -2.02 14.84 1.30
C SER A 108 -3.47 14.38 1.51
N ASP A 109 -4.17 14.98 2.48
CA ASP A 109 -5.59 14.65 2.72
C ASP A 109 -6.43 14.93 1.46
N ASP A 110 -6.12 16.01 0.73
CA ASP A 110 -6.79 16.34 -0.54
C ASP A 110 -6.56 15.28 -1.63
N LEU A 111 -5.33 14.74 -1.72
CA LEU A 111 -5.01 13.67 -2.66
C LEU A 111 -5.79 12.39 -2.32
N VAL A 112 -5.82 12.00 -1.04
CA VAL A 112 -6.58 10.82 -0.61
C VAL A 112 -8.09 11.02 -0.82
N ASN A 113 -8.63 12.18 -0.47
CA ASN A 113 -10.05 12.51 -0.68
C ASN A 113 -10.42 12.45 -2.17
N TYR A 114 -9.56 12.98 -3.06
CA TYR A 114 -9.76 12.87 -4.50
C TYR A 114 -9.87 11.42 -4.97
N LEU A 115 -8.99 10.53 -4.48
CA LEU A 115 -9.00 9.11 -4.83
C LEU A 115 -10.24 8.38 -4.29
N ILE A 116 -10.70 8.74 -3.09
CA ILE A 116 -11.98 8.28 -2.52
C ILE A 116 -13.15 8.71 -3.40
N GLU A 117 -13.22 9.99 -3.79
CA GLU A 117 -14.29 10.51 -4.65
C GLU A 117 -14.29 9.83 -6.02
N LYS A 118 -13.11 9.46 -6.54
CA LYS A 118 -12.95 8.67 -7.76
C LYS A 118 -13.33 7.20 -7.59
N LYS A 119 -13.51 6.71 -6.36
CA LYS A 119 -13.83 5.31 -6.04
C LYS A 119 -12.81 4.34 -6.65
N VAL A 120 -11.53 4.65 -6.49
CA VAL A 120 -10.46 3.70 -6.82
C VAL A 120 -10.58 2.47 -5.91
N SER A 121 -10.16 1.29 -6.35
CA SER A 121 -10.22 0.10 -5.50
C SER A 121 -9.18 0.15 -4.38
N PHE A 122 -7.95 0.56 -4.72
CA PHE A 122 -6.82 0.56 -3.81
C PHE A 122 -5.88 1.74 -4.02
N ILE A 123 -5.24 2.14 -2.93
CA ILE A 123 -4.08 3.03 -2.89
C ILE A 123 -2.87 2.19 -2.47
N GLY A 124 -1.81 2.16 -3.27
CA GLY A 124 -0.63 1.33 -3.04
C GLY A 124 0.61 2.17 -2.82
N VAL A 125 1.40 1.84 -1.79
CA VAL A 125 2.65 2.54 -1.48
C VAL A 125 3.79 1.56 -1.22
N ASP A 126 5.01 1.95 -1.57
CA ASP A 126 6.26 1.28 -1.16
C ASP A 126 6.82 1.89 0.13
N MET A 127 5.93 2.13 1.10
CA MET A 127 6.17 2.82 2.38
C MET A 127 5.42 2.11 3.51
N ALA A 128 5.75 2.44 4.77
CA ALA A 128 5.11 1.91 5.99
C ALA A 128 3.76 2.58 6.34
N GLY A 129 3.19 3.31 5.38
CA GLY A 129 2.20 4.34 5.64
C GLY A 129 1.95 5.21 4.43
N ALA A 130 0.68 5.50 4.12
CA ALA A 130 0.33 6.67 3.31
C ALA A 130 0.48 7.99 4.09
N LYS A 131 0.56 7.91 5.42
CA LYS A 131 0.75 9.02 6.36
C LYS A 131 1.77 8.63 7.44
N LYS A 132 2.28 9.61 8.17
CA LYS A 132 3.10 9.39 9.38
C LYS A 132 2.31 8.64 10.46
N PRO A 133 2.99 7.97 11.42
CA PRO A 133 2.34 7.11 12.43
C PRO A 133 1.22 7.79 13.24
N LYS A 134 1.30 9.10 13.44
CA LYS A 134 0.28 9.86 14.16
C LYS A 134 -1.07 9.90 13.43
N ASP A 135 -1.04 9.97 12.10
CA ASP A 135 -2.22 10.14 11.24
C ASP A 135 -2.58 8.89 10.43
N HIS A 136 -1.71 7.87 10.42
CA HIS A 136 -1.88 6.60 9.71
C HIS A 136 -3.23 5.92 10.06
N PRO A 137 -3.58 5.62 11.33
CA PRO A 137 -4.87 4.96 11.61
C PRO A 137 -6.10 5.76 11.18
N ARG A 138 -5.99 7.10 11.16
CA ARG A 138 -7.07 8.00 10.73
C ARG A 138 -7.30 7.88 9.22
N ILE A 139 -6.24 7.86 8.42
CA ILE A 139 -6.37 7.82 6.97
C ILE A 139 -6.87 6.46 6.48
N ASP A 140 -6.39 5.36 7.04
CA ASP A 140 -6.82 4.02 6.64
C ASP A 140 -8.28 3.79 7.00
N SER A 141 -8.69 4.23 8.20
CA SER A 141 -10.10 4.17 8.61
C SER A 141 -10.99 5.02 7.70
N HIS A 142 -10.50 6.16 7.23
CA HIS A 142 -11.24 7.03 6.32
C HIS A 142 -11.41 6.38 4.94
N CYS A 143 -10.35 5.79 4.41
CA CYS A 143 -10.38 4.97 3.20
C CYS A 143 -11.39 3.82 3.33
N ALA A 144 -11.24 2.97 4.36
CA ALA A 144 -12.05 1.77 4.56
C ALA A 144 -13.55 2.09 4.69
N LYS A 145 -13.91 3.17 5.42
CA LYS A 145 -15.30 3.63 5.54
C LYS A 145 -15.94 4.05 4.21
N ASN A 146 -15.12 4.41 3.22
CA ASN A 146 -15.56 4.76 1.88
C ASN A 146 -15.36 3.61 0.87
N GLY A 147 -15.03 2.40 1.33
CA GLY A 147 -14.92 1.20 0.49
C GLY A 147 -13.66 1.13 -0.36
N ILE A 148 -12.62 1.89 -0.01
CA ILE A 148 -11.29 1.82 -0.64
C ILE A 148 -10.26 1.42 0.41
N PHE A 149 -9.16 0.78 0.02
CA PHE A 149 -8.16 0.30 0.98
C PHE A 149 -6.74 0.72 0.61
N ILE A 150 -5.89 0.85 1.62
CA ILE A 150 -4.45 1.11 1.44
C ILE A 150 -3.73 -0.24 1.45
N ILE A 151 -2.75 -0.39 0.55
CA ILE A 151 -1.84 -1.52 0.49
C ILE A 151 -0.42 -1.00 0.63
N GLU A 152 0.26 -1.48 1.67
CA GLU A 152 1.58 -1.01 2.04
C GLU A 152 2.69 -1.96 1.59
N ASN A 153 3.93 -1.47 1.68
CA ASN A 153 5.14 -2.28 1.55
C ASN A 153 5.25 -2.98 0.19
N LEU A 154 4.78 -2.34 -0.87
CA LEU A 154 4.94 -2.84 -2.22
C LEU A 154 6.41 -2.75 -2.65
N VAL A 155 6.89 -3.73 -3.40
CA VAL A 155 8.25 -3.78 -3.97
C VAL A 155 8.22 -3.74 -5.48
N ASN A 156 9.40 -3.58 -6.10
CA ASN A 156 9.60 -3.60 -7.55
C ASN A 156 8.79 -2.53 -8.31
N LEU A 157 8.35 -1.46 -7.63
CA LEU A 157 7.62 -0.35 -8.25
C LEU A 157 8.50 0.43 -9.25
N ASP A 158 9.81 0.48 -9.02
CA ASP A 158 10.77 1.06 -9.96
C ASP A 158 10.84 0.27 -11.28
N LEU A 159 10.83 -1.06 -11.20
CA LEU A 159 10.75 -1.94 -12.36
C LEU A 159 9.40 -1.78 -13.06
N LEU A 160 8.30 -1.79 -12.32
CA LEU A 160 6.96 -1.60 -12.85
C LEU A 160 6.81 -0.27 -13.59
N LEU A 161 7.32 0.82 -13.02
CA LEU A 161 7.34 2.15 -13.63
C LEU A 161 8.10 2.13 -14.97
N LYS A 162 9.28 1.52 -14.99
CA LYS A 162 10.12 1.40 -16.19
C LYS A 162 9.43 0.60 -17.30
N GLU A 163 8.78 -0.51 -16.96
CA GLU A 163 8.20 -1.43 -17.96
C GLU A 163 6.86 -0.92 -18.51
N THR A 164 6.09 -0.18 -17.71
CA THR A 164 4.78 0.32 -18.11
C THR A 164 4.85 1.63 -18.88
N LEU A 165 5.89 2.45 -18.67
CA LEU A 165 6.03 3.78 -19.30
C LEU A 165 4.73 4.59 -19.17
N ASN A 166 4.14 4.62 -17.98
CA ASN A 166 2.86 5.27 -17.63
C ASN A 166 1.62 4.69 -18.32
N LYS A 167 1.72 3.53 -18.97
CA LYS A 167 0.55 2.77 -19.44
C LYS A 167 -0.08 2.02 -18.29
N SER A 168 -1.39 1.78 -18.41
CA SER A 168 -2.09 0.92 -17.45
C SER A 168 -1.74 -0.56 -17.64
N PHE A 169 -1.81 -1.30 -16.54
CA PHE A 169 -1.53 -2.74 -16.47
C PHE A 169 -2.64 -3.45 -15.69
N THR A 170 -2.60 -4.78 -15.64
CA THR A 170 -3.52 -5.56 -14.79
C THR A 170 -2.85 -5.82 -13.44
N VAL A 171 -3.59 -5.68 -12.35
CA VAL A 171 -3.10 -6.02 -11.00
C VAL A 171 -3.99 -7.10 -10.41
N TYR A 172 -3.33 -8.10 -9.83
CA TYR A 172 -3.96 -9.19 -9.11
C TYR A 172 -3.65 -9.03 -7.62
N THR A 173 -4.68 -8.85 -6.80
CA THR A 173 -4.57 -8.63 -5.35
C THR A 173 -5.29 -9.75 -4.61
N PHE A 174 -4.55 -10.52 -3.81
CA PHE A 174 -5.07 -11.65 -3.03
C PHE A 174 -4.76 -11.47 -1.54
N PRO A 175 -5.61 -10.76 -0.77
CA PRO A 175 -5.52 -10.74 0.68
C PRO A 175 -5.90 -12.10 1.26
N ILE A 176 -5.35 -12.43 2.41
CA ILE A 176 -5.79 -13.61 3.16
C ILE A 176 -7.26 -13.44 3.56
N ASN A 177 -8.05 -14.51 3.45
CA ASN A 177 -9.45 -14.53 3.83
C ASN A 177 -9.59 -14.70 5.35
N MET A 178 -9.41 -13.60 6.09
CA MET A 178 -9.59 -13.50 7.54
C MET A 178 -10.58 -12.38 7.87
N SER A 179 -11.31 -12.53 8.97
CA SER A 179 -12.34 -11.58 9.42
C SER A 179 -12.08 -11.19 10.86
N GLY A 180 -12.36 -9.92 11.20
CA GLY A 180 -12.12 -9.35 12.53
C GLY A 180 -10.68 -8.87 12.76
N PHE A 181 -9.91 -8.63 11.70
CA PHE A 181 -8.54 -8.11 11.74
C PHE A 181 -8.48 -6.74 11.08
N SER A 182 -7.66 -5.82 11.58
CA SER A 182 -7.47 -4.50 10.93
C SER A 182 -6.57 -4.55 9.70
N GLY A 183 -5.79 -5.61 9.52
CA GLY A 183 -4.87 -5.79 8.42
C GLY A 183 -4.91 -7.22 7.87
N LEU A 184 -4.72 -7.34 6.56
CA LEU A 184 -4.69 -8.61 5.84
C LEU A 184 -3.42 -8.68 4.98
N SER A 185 -2.45 -9.53 5.34
CA SER A 185 -1.33 -9.81 4.44
C SER A 185 -1.85 -10.24 3.07
N CYS A 186 -1.21 -9.75 2.01
CA CYS A 186 -1.72 -9.94 0.66
C CYS A 186 -0.61 -10.19 -0.37
N ARG A 187 -0.96 -10.98 -1.39
CA ARG A 187 -0.12 -11.21 -2.56
C ARG A 187 -0.57 -10.28 -3.69
N VAL A 188 0.34 -9.47 -4.20
CA VAL A 188 0.05 -8.47 -5.24
C VAL A 188 0.98 -8.71 -6.43
N ILE A 189 0.39 -8.95 -7.60
CA ILE A 189 1.13 -9.20 -8.86
C ILE A 189 0.66 -8.22 -9.92
N ALA A 190 1.59 -7.56 -10.61
CA ALA A 190 1.29 -6.79 -11.81
C ALA A 190 1.57 -7.61 -13.08
N GLU A 191 0.69 -7.48 -14.08
CA GLU A 191 0.88 -8.00 -15.42
C GLU A 191 0.90 -6.86 -16.44
N VAL A 192 2.10 -6.65 -17.02
CA VAL A 192 2.45 -5.58 -17.96
C VAL A 192 2.54 -6.06 -19.40
#